data_AF-A0A0D2JL19-F1
#
_entry.id   AF-A0A0D2JL19-F1
#
_cell.length_a   1.000
_cell.length_b   1.000
_cell.length_c   1.000
_cell.angle_alpha   90.00
_cell.angle_beta   90.00
_cell.angle_gamma   90.00
#
_symmetry.space_group_name_H-M   'P 1'
#
loop_
_entity.id
_entity.type
_entity.pdbx_description
1 polymer ?
#
loop_
_entity_poly.entity_id
_entity_poly.type
_entity_poly.pdbx_seq_one_letter_code
_entity_poly.pdbx_strand_id
1 'polypeptide(L)'
;MAEYLVVENLLKLSQIDPELNELLTANPLPILDYSTLDDFAKVYAKNSERAKSILGPAPPGVKVTELQYATRDGYNNRAKLFQPEDIPENASPLIVMIHGGGFCFGSPEGEEQTCRNFVLALGVTCVAIAYRLAPEYPFPYAPNDCWDALKWCAANAQSWNADTSAGFVVGGSSAGANIAAVLAHRARDEGISSPLTGQYLAIPLLCPEGKMPEKHRPLWLARTQNHNAPVIPKAALDMFMGAYQPNFDDTVNFAIFNHPHGHGNLPPTFFQVDGMDPLRDEAIIYERVLREEYGLKTKMNVYPGLPHGHWSFFPTLKASAKARIDQLEGMSWLLGRTPDFSKVGFGPVAATL
;
A
#
# COMPACT_ATOMS: atom_id res chain seq x y z
N MET A 1 -1.34 -0.16 -21.17
CA MET A 1 -1.97 -1.26 -20.39
C MET A 1 -1.81 -2.62 -21.07
N ALA A 2 -2.40 -2.87 -22.25
CA ALA A 2 -2.20 -4.14 -22.99
C ALA A 2 -0.73 -4.43 -23.36
N GLU A 3 0.10 -3.39 -23.40
CA GLU A 3 1.55 -3.50 -23.63
C GLU A 3 2.29 -4.32 -22.56
N TYR A 4 1.84 -4.31 -21.30
CA TYR A 4 2.51 -5.01 -20.19
C TYR A 4 2.15 -6.50 -20.09
N LEU A 5 1.37 -7.02 -21.05
CA LEU A 5 1.01 -8.45 -21.12
C LEU A 5 1.79 -9.18 -22.22
N VAL A 6 2.84 -8.53 -22.70
CA VAL A 6 3.83 -9.09 -23.61
C VAL A 6 5.10 -9.34 -22.78
N VAL A 7 5.60 -10.57 -22.80
CA VAL A 7 6.80 -10.99 -22.05
C VAL A 7 7.98 -10.03 -22.25
N GLU A 8 8.24 -9.62 -23.50
CA GLU A 8 9.33 -8.70 -23.81
C GLU A 8 9.19 -7.34 -23.08
N ASN A 9 7.97 -6.82 -22.99
CA ASN A 9 7.72 -5.55 -22.32
C ASN A 9 7.81 -5.69 -20.79
N LEU A 10 7.35 -6.82 -20.22
CA LEU A 10 7.56 -7.12 -18.80
C LEU A 10 9.05 -7.18 -18.45
N LEU A 11 9.84 -7.85 -19.28
CA LEU A 11 11.28 -7.98 -19.05
C LEU A 11 11.99 -6.61 -19.05
N LYS A 12 11.56 -5.68 -19.92
CA LYS A 12 12.10 -4.31 -19.97
C LYS A 12 11.81 -3.51 -18.71
N LEU A 13 10.74 -3.81 -17.96
CA LEU A 13 10.41 -3.09 -16.73
C LEU A 13 11.47 -3.24 -15.62
N SER A 14 12.29 -4.30 -15.66
CA SER A 14 13.38 -4.49 -14.69
C SER A 14 14.69 -3.78 -15.08
N GLN A 15 14.77 -3.15 -16.25
CA GLN A 15 15.97 -2.40 -16.62
C GLN A 15 16.08 -1.18 -15.72
N ILE A 16 17.14 -1.13 -14.91
CA ILE A 16 17.32 -0.11 -13.86
C ILE A 16 17.17 1.30 -14.42
N ASP A 17 16.44 2.14 -13.69
CA ASP A 17 16.30 3.54 -14.03
C ASP A 17 17.68 4.24 -14.00
N PRO A 18 18.04 5.07 -15.00
CA PRO A 18 19.35 5.70 -15.04
C PRO A 18 19.67 6.60 -13.84
N GLU A 19 18.69 7.35 -13.32
CA GLU A 19 18.87 8.24 -12.17
C GLU A 19 19.07 7.41 -10.89
N LEU A 20 18.33 6.32 -10.74
CA LEU A 20 18.56 5.36 -9.66
C LEU A 20 19.93 4.68 -9.77
N ASN A 21 20.34 4.27 -10.97
CA ASN A 21 21.64 3.62 -11.17
C ASN A 21 22.80 4.55 -10.80
N GLU A 22 22.73 5.82 -11.20
CA GLU A 22 23.69 6.85 -10.79
C GLU A 22 23.70 7.02 -9.26
N LEU A 23 22.52 7.12 -8.65
CA LEU A 23 22.37 7.28 -7.20
C LEU A 23 22.99 6.10 -6.42
N LEU A 24 22.72 4.86 -6.83
CA LEU A 24 23.24 3.64 -6.20
C LEU A 24 24.73 3.43 -6.44
N THR A 25 25.24 3.88 -7.59
CA THR A 25 26.69 3.88 -7.87
C THR A 25 27.42 4.84 -6.94
N ALA A 26 26.84 6.03 -6.72
CA ALA A 26 27.41 7.04 -5.83
C ALA A 26 27.20 6.69 -4.34
N ASN A 27 26.09 6.03 -4.00
CA ASN A 27 25.69 5.71 -2.63
C ASN A 27 25.17 4.26 -2.56
N PRO A 28 26.09 3.27 -2.47
CA PRO A 28 25.69 1.87 -2.37
C PRO A 28 24.84 1.61 -1.13
N LEU A 29 23.82 0.77 -1.27
CA LEU A 29 22.99 0.33 -0.14
C LEU A 29 23.79 -0.53 0.85
N PRO A 30 23.44 -0.52 2.15
CA PRO A 30 24.04 -1.43 3.10
C PRO A 30 23.72 -2.89 2.72
N ILE A 31 24.69 -3.78 2.94
CA ILE A 31 24.46 -5.22 2.87
C ILE A 31 23.80 -5.63 4.19
N LEU A 32 22.60 -6.19 4.10
CA LEU A 32 21.86 -6.69 5.26
C LEU A 32 21.94 -8.21 5.33
N ASP A 33 22.06 -8.75 6.54
CA ASP A 33 21.78 -10.16 6.80
C ASP A 33 20.26 -10.34 6.94
N TYR A 34 19.69 -11.22 6.12
CA TYR A 34 18.26 -11.56 6.11
C TYR A 34 17.97 -12.88 6.83
N SER A 35 18.92 -13.41 7.61
CA SER A 35 18.71 -14.63 8.41
C SER A 35 17.73 -14.41 9.58
N THR A 36 17.69 -13.19 10.13
CA THR A 36 16.74 -12.75 11.16
C THR A 36 16.24 -11.34 10.85
N LEU A 37 15.23 -10.88 11.58
CA LEU A 37 14.70 -9.52 11.44
C LEU A 37 15.63 -8.43 12.00
N ASP A 38 16.71 -8.77 12.70
CA ASP A 38 17.43 -7.83 13.57
C ASP A 38 18.10 -6.70 12.81
N ASP A 39 18.79 -7.01 11.71
CA ASP A 39 19.49 -6.00 10.92
C ASP A 39 18.51 -5.08 10.20
N PHE A 40 17.44 -5.66 9.65
CA PHE A 40 16.36 -4.87 9.07
C PHE A 40 15.69 -3.98 10.12
N ALA A 41 15.45 -4.48 11.34
CA ALA A 41 14.84 -3.71 12.44
C ALA A 41 15.68 -2.48 12.81
N LYS A 42 17.02 -2.63 12.90
CA LYS A 42 17.93 -1.50 13.20
C LYS A 42 17.87 -0.43 12.12
N VAL A 43 17.93 -0.83 10.85
CA VAL A 43 17.87 0.08 9.71
C VAL A 43 16.51 0.77 9.67
N TYR A 44 15.43 -0.01 9.74
CA TYR A 44 14.06 0.48 9.74
C TYR A 44 13.81 1.51 10.85
N ALA A 45 14.22 1.22 12.09
CA ALA A 45 14.05 2.13 13.22
C ALA A 45 14.78 3.46 13.01
N LYS A 46 16.06 3.41 12.59
CA LYS A 46 16.86 4.61 12.31
C LYS A 46 16.21 5.49 11.25
N ASN A 47 15.70 4.90 10.17
CA ASN A 47 15.14 5.67 9.07
C ASN A 47 13.72 6.15 9.35
N SER A 48 12.94 5.39 10.12
CA SER A 48 11.63 5.84 10.59
C SER A 48 11.75 7.09 11.45
N GLU A 49 12.74 7.15 12.36
CA GLU A 49 13.03 8.35 13.15
C GLU A 49 13.49 9.52 12.27
N ARG A 50 14.37 9.26 11.30
CA ARG A 50 14.80 10.28 10.32
C ARG A 50 13.62 10.81 9.50
N ALA A 51 12.72 9.92 9.05
CA ALA A 51 11.55 10.27 8.27
C ALA A 51 10.56 11.12 9.07
N LYS A 52 10.30 10.73 10.31
CA LYS A 52 9.49 11.52 11.25
C LYS A 52 10.09 12.91 11.50
N SER A 53 11.41 12.99 11.67
CA SER A 53 12.10 14.27 11.88
C SER A 53 11.98 15.20 10.67
N ILE A 54 12.14 14.69 9.45
CA ILE A 54 12.02 15.48 8.21
C ILE A 54 10.56 15.86 7.93
N LEU A 55 9.61 14.97 8.20
CA LEU A 55 8.18 15.22 7.99
C LEU A 55 7.65 16.33 8.91
N GLY A 56 8.18 16.42 10.13
CA GLY A 56 7.86 17.48 11.08
C GLY A 56 6.39 17.53 11.51
N PRO A 57 5.95 18.65 12.13
CA PRO A 57 4.56 18.83 12.55
C PRO A 57 3.62 18.88 11.33
N ALA A 58 2.32 18.70 11.58
CA ALA A 58 1.32 18.85 10.54
C ALA A 58 1.33 20.28 9.97
N PRO A 59 1.27 20.45 8.64
CA PRO A 59 1.17 21.77 8.03
C PRO A 59 -0.21 22.39 8.30
N PRO A 60 -0.37 23.72 8.17
CA PRO A 60 -1.69 24.37 8.20
C PRO A 60 -2.67 23.70 7.23
N GLY A 61 -3.93 23.58 7.64
CA GLY A 61 -4.98 22.89 6.89
C GLY A 61 -5.11 21.40 7.23
N VAL A 62 -4.22 20.82 8.04
CA VAL A 62 -4.33 19.41 8.49
C VAL A 62 -4.29 19.30 10.01
N LYS A 63 -5.38 18.79 10.59
CA LYS A 63 -5.43 18.35 11.98
C LYS A 63 -5.06 16.87 12.09
N VAL A 64 -4.17 16.53 13.02
CA VAL A 64 -3.77 15.15 13.32
C VAL A 64 -4.19 14.78 14.74
N THR A 65 -4.84 13.63 14.91
CA THR A 65 -5.30 13.12 16.22
C THR A 65 -4.91 11.66 16.39
N GLU A 66 -4.31 11.31 17.52
CA GLU A 66 -4.06 9.92 17.91
C GLU A 66 -5.38 9.29 18.37
N LEU A 67 -5.70 8.13 17.82
CA LEU A 67 -6.86 7.34 18.17
C LEU A 67 -6.45 5.94 18.62
N GLN A 68 -7.38 5.25 19.27
CA GLN A 68 -7.24 3.85 19.63
C GLN A 68 -8.52 3.10 19.29
N TYR A 69 -8.38 1.83 18.93
CA TYR A 69 -9.50 0.95 18.61
C TYR A 69 -9.26 -0.45 19.18
N ALA A 70 -10.32 -1.09 19.64
CA ALA A 70 -10.27 -2.45 20.13
C ALA A 70 -10.42 -3.46 18.98
N THR A 71 -9.60 -4.50 18.99
CA THR A 71 -9.72 -5.68 18.13
C THR A 71 -10.70 -6.69 18.75
N ARG A 72 -11.10 -7.69 17.98
CA ARG A 72 -12.05 -8.74 18.41
C ARG A 72 -11.69 -9.49 19.71
N ASP A 73 -10.40 -9.55 20.05
CA ASP A 73 -9.88 -10.21 21.26
C ASP A 73 -9.56 -9.22 22.39
N GLY A 74 -9.96 -7.95 22.23
CA GLY A 74 -9.79 -6.91 23.24
C GLY A 74 -8.41 -6.24 23.25
N TYR A 75 -7.52 -6.58 22.31
CA TYR A 75 -6.27 -5.83 22.13
C TYR A 75 -6.58 -4.41 21.65
N ASN A 76 -5.88 -3.43 22.18
CA ASN A 76 -6.12 -2.03 21.87
C ASN A 76 -5.02 -1.50 20.95
N ASN A 77 -5.34 -1.32 19.67
CA ASN A 77 -4.41 -0.83 18.65
C ASN A 77 -4.51 0.69 18.48
N ARG A 78 -3.44 1.27 17.92
CA ARG A 78 -3.38 2.71 17.59
C ARG A 78 -3.90 2.98 16.18
N ALA A 79 -4.36 4.20 15.98
CA ALA A 79 -4.59 4.77 14.65
C ALA A 79 -4.28 6.27 14.69
N LYS A 80 -4.01 6.87 13.53
CA LYS A 80 -3.88 8.32 13.38
C LYS A 80 -4.94 8.84 12.44
N LEU A 81 -5.74 9.78 12.93
CA LEU A 81 -6.77 10.49 12.18
C LEU A 81 -6.19 11.78 11.63
N PHE A 82 -6.41 12.01 10.34
CA PHE A 82 -6.03 13.20 9.60
C PHE A 82 -7.29 13.84 9.03
N GLN A 83 -7.53 15.10 9.38
CA GLN A 83 -8.73 15.84 8.98
C GLN A 83 -8.35 17.19 8.40
N PRO A 84 -9.15 17.73 7.46
CA PRO A 84 -9.03 19.12 7.09
C PRO A 84 -9.41 19.99 8.31
N GLU A 85 -8.67 21.06 8.55
CA GLU A 85 -9.03 22.02 9.61
C GLU A 85 -10.38 22.70 9.32
N ASP A 86 -10.61 23.04 8.05
CA ASP A 86 -11.88 23.53 7.55
C ASP A 86 -12.66 22.38 6.90
N ILE A 87 -13.73 21.93 7.56
CA ILE A 87 -14.57 20.84 7.05
C ILE A 87 -15.23 21.28 5.74
N PRO A 88 -15.03 20.57 4.62
CA PRO A 88 -15.62 20.94 3.35
C PRO A 88 -17.16 20.88 3.37
N GLU A 89 -17.80 21.85 2.72
CA GLU A 89 -19.27 21.90 2.58
C GLU A 89 -19.85 20.66 1.86
N ASN A 90 -19.06 20.03 0.97
CA ASN A 90 -19.48 18.91 0.13
C ASN A 90 -19.24 17.51 0.74
N ALA A 91 -19.22 17.43 2.08
CA ALA A 91 -18.88 16.25 2.87
C ALA A 91 -17.45 15.72 2.65
N SER A 92 -16.85 15.12 3.68
CA SER A 92 -15.46 14.64 3.64
C SER A 92 -15.43 13.12 3.45
N PRO A 93 -14.95 12.57 2.31
CA PRO A 93 -14.82 11.13 2.12
C PRO A 93 -13.88 10.52 3.16
N LEU A 94 -14.04 9.23 3.42
CA LEU A 94 -13.18 8.48 4.34
C LEU A 94 -12.17 7.63 3.55
N ILE A 95 -10.89 7.77 3.88
CA ILE A 95 -9.82 6.89 3.40
C ILE A 95 -9.20 6.18 4.61
N VAL A 96 -9.10 4.86 4.55
CA VAL A 96 -8.37 4.06 5.55
C VAL A 96 -7.08 3.54 4.91
N MET A 97 -5.95 3.96 5.47
CA MET A 97 -4.60 3.61 4.99
C MET A 97 -3.95 2.57 5.89
N ILE A 98 -3.38 1.55 5.26
CA ILE A 98 -2.73 0.40 5.91
C ILE A 98 -1.25 0.40 5.52
N HIS A 99 -0.38 0.48 6.52
CA HIS A 99 1.05 0.58 6.28
C HIS A 99 1.65 -0.75 5.78
N GLY A 100 2.70 -0.63 4.96
CA GLY A 100 3.59 -1.73 4.59
C GLY A 100 4.53 -2.16 5.72
N GLY A 101 5.58 -2.91 5.36
CA GLY A 101 6.60 -3.39 6.32
C GLY A 101 6.66 -4.93 6.47
N GLY A 102 6.22 -5.67 5.44
CA GLY A 102 6.34 -7.13 5.42
C GLY A 102 5.59 -7.83 6.56
N PHE A 103 4.51 -7.21 7.07
CA PHE A 103 3.75 -7.64 8.26
C PHE A 103 4.52 -7.66 9.58
N CYS A 104 5.82 -7.30 9.57
CA CYS A 104 6.72 -7.38 10.71
C CYS A 104 7.17 -6.00 11.22
N PHE A 105 7.03 -4.98 10.39
CA PHE A 105 7.39 -3.61 10.69
C PHE A 105 6.29 -2.66 10.25
N GLY A 106 6.43 -1.39 10.63
CA GLY A 106 5.49 -0.35 10.25
C GLY A 106 4.67 0.19 11.41
N SER A 107 4.08 1.34 11.15
CA SER A 107 3.18 2.04 12.06
C SER A 107 2.33 3.03 11.27
N PRO A 108 1.28 3.62 11.87
CA PRO A 108 0.48 4.66 11.22
C PRO A 108 1.30 5.85 10.68
N GLU A 109 2.43 6.16 11.34
CA GLU A 109 3.35 7.23 10.93
C GLU A 109 3.95 6.99 9.54
N GLY A 110 4.08 5.73 9.09
CA GLY A 110 4.59 5.41 7.75
C GLY A 110 3.71 5.94 6.62
N GLU A 111 2.41 6.10 6.88
CA GLU A 111 1.42 6.60 5.90
C GLU A 111 1.12 8.10 6.11
N GLU A 112 1.74 8.74 7.09
CA GLU A 112 1.37 10.08 7.54
C GLU A 112 1.54 11.14 6.46
N GLN A 113 2.62 11.11 5.69
CA GLN A 113 2.81 12.06 4.60
C GLN A 113 1.75 11.91 3.51
N THR A 114 1.42 10.66 3.13
CA THR A 114 0.38 10.37 2.15
C THR A 114 -0.98 10.84 2.64
N CYS A 115 -1.35 10.56 3.89
CA CYS A 115 -2.58 11.03 4.50
C CYS A 115 -2.67 12.57 4.52
N ARG A 116 -1.60 13.27 4.93
CA ARG A 116 -1.55 14.74 4.91
C ARG A 116 -1.76 15.29 3.49
N ASN A 117 -1.12 14.69 2.49
CA ASN A 117 -1.26 15.10 1.09
C ASN A 117 -2.70 14.90 0.58
N PHE A 118 -3.34 13.78 0.94
CA PHE A 118 -4.74 13.53 0.59
C PHE A 118 -5.67 14.56 1.23
N VAL A 119 -5.53 14.84 2.52
CA VAL A 119 -6.33 15.87 3.22
C VAL A 119 -6.20 17.22 2.50
N LEU A 120 -4.97 17.67 2.26
CA LEU A 120 -4.69 18.98 1.66
C LEU A 120 -5.23 19.09 0.22
N ALA A 121 -5.04 18.08 -0.60
CA ALA A 121 -5.43 18.12 -2.01
C ALA A 121 -6.91 17.83 -2.24
N LEU A 122 -7.54 16.98 -1.42
CA LEU A 122 -8.86 16.40 -1.72
C LEU A 122 -9.95 16.74 -0.70
N GLY A 123 -9.60 17.36 0.44
CA GLY A 123 -10.55 17.67 1.51
C GLY A 123 -11.15 16.41 2.15
N VAL A 124 -10.39 15.34 2.22
CA VAL A 124 -10.81 14.03 2.73
C VAL A 124 -10.40 13.84 4.18
N THR A 125 -11.05 12.91 4.87
CA THR A 125 -10.62 12.41 6.17
C THR A 125 -9.87 11.11 5.97
N CYS A 126 -8.63 11.03 6.47
CA CYS A 126 -7.81 9.82 6.41
C CYS A 126 -7.62 9.21 7.79
N VAL A 127 -7.62 7.89 7.88
CA VAL A 127 -7.23 7.14 9.07
C VAL A 127 -6.12 6.17 8.71
N ALA A 128 -4.92 6.40 9.23
CA ALA A 128 -3.84 5.41 9.15
C ALA A 128 -3.95 4.46 10.35
N ILE A 129 -4.12 3.17 10.12
CA ILE A 129 -4.36 2.17 11.17
C ILE A 129 -3.09 1.37 11.46
N ALA A 130 -2.84 1.06 12.74
CA ALA A 130 -1.86 0.06 13.14
C ALA A 130 -2.50 -1.32 13.12
N TYR A 131 -1.69 -2.36 13.00
CA TYR A 131 -2.07 -3.74 13.25
C TYR A 131 -0.95 -4.45 14.01
N ARG A 132 -1.27 -5.54 14.69
CA ARG A 132 -0.26 -6.33 15.38
C ARG A 132 0.72 -6.98 14.40
N LEU A 133 2.00 -6.89 14.73
CA LEU A 133 3.10 -7.28 13.86
C LEU A 133 3.63 -8.67 14.22
N ALA A 134 4.09 -9.38 13.20
CA ALA A 134 4.90 -10.57 13.36
C ALA A 134 6.35 -10.21 13.75
N PRO A 135 7.09 -11.10 14.42
CA PRO A 135 6.73 -12.49 14.75
C PRO A 135 5.89 -12.66 16.03
N GLU A 136 5.69 -11.61 16.83
CA GLU A 136 4.93 -11.69 18.09
C GLU A 136 3.46 -12.07 17.84
N TYR A 137 2.90 -11.56 16.73
CA TYR A 137 1.55 -11.83 16.29
C TYR A 137 1.56 -12.28 14.82
N PRO A 138 1.80 -13.58 14.56
CA PRO A 138 1.86 -14.10 13.20
C PRO A 138 0.49 -14.04 12.50
N PHE A 139 0.43 -14.47 11.25
CA PHE A 139 -0.84 -14.65 10.54
C PHE A 139 -1.84 -15.49 11.39
N PRO A 140 -3.14 -15.13 11.46
CA PRO A 140 -3.84 -14.07 10.73
C PRO A 140 -4.13 -12.81 11.56
N TYR A 141 -3.31 -12.44 12.55
CA TYR A 141 -3.59 -11.27 13.39
C TYR A 141 -3.70 -9.98 12.58
N ALA A 142 -2.74 -9.68 11.70
CA ALA A 142 -2.74 -8.46 10.89
C ALA A 142 -4.03 -8.24 10.06
N PRO A 143 -4.49 -9.17 9.19
CA PRO A 143 -5.73 -8.98 8.43
C PRO A 143 -6.98 -8.95 9.33
N ASN A 144 -6.96 -9.59 10.50
CA ASN A 144 -8.07 -9.56 11.45
C ASN A 144 -8.19 -8.22 12.17
N ASP A 145 -7.06 -7.67 12.63
CA ASP A 145 -6.99 -6.35 13.26
C ASP A 145 -7.44 -5.27 12.29
N CYS A 146 -6.95 -5.30 11.05
CA CYS A 146 -7.34 -4.33 10.03
C CYS A 146 -8.82 -4.43 9.65
N TRP A 147 -9.41 -5.63 9.66
CA TRP A 147 -10.86 -5.80 9.44
C TRP A 147 -11.68 -5.17 10.57
N ASP A 148 -11.26 -5.37 11.82
CA ASP A 148 -11.91 -4.75 12.97
C ASP A 148 -11.75 -3.22 12.93
N ALA A 149 -10.56 -2.73 12.54
CA ALA A 149 -10.29 -1.32 12.33
C ALA A 149 -11.17 -0.70 11.23
N LEU A 150 -11.34 -1.38 10.08
CA LEU A 150 -12.14 -0.84 8.97
C LEU A 150 -13.62 -0.68 9.37
N LYS A 151 -14.19 -1.67 10.08
CA LYS A 151 -15.54 -1.58 10.65
C LYS A 151 -15.64 -0.45 11.68
N TRP A 152 -14.65 -0.33 12.57
CA TRP A 152 -14.59 0.75 13.55
C TRP A 152 -14.53 2.12 12.88
N CYS A 153 -13.70 2.30 11.84
CA CYS A 153 -13.62 3.51 11.05
C CYS A 153 -14.96 3.86 10.40
N ALA A 154 -15.62 2.89 9.76
CA ALA A 154 -16.93 3.11 9.13
C ALA A 154 -18.00 3.55 10.15
N ALA A 155 -18.00 2.95 11.34
CA ALA A 155 -18.93 3.28 12.42
C ALA A 155 -18.68 4.67 13.05
N ASN A 156 -17.44 5.15 13.05
CA ASN A 156 -17.07 6.44 13.66
C ASN A 156 -16.98 7.60 12.66
N ALA A 157 -17.10 7.33 11.36
CA ALA A 157 -16.91 8.31 10.29
C ALA A 157 -17.64 9.64 10.54
N GLN A 158 -18.93 9.59 10.90
CA GLN A 158 -19.73 10.78 11.15
C GLN A 158 -19.19 11.63 12.31
N SER A 159 -18.68 11.00 13.37
CA SER A 159 -18.07 11.73 14.51
C SER A 159 -16.77 12.46 14.14
N TRP A 160 -16.17 12.07 13.01
CA TRP A 160 -14.99 12.71 12.43
C TRP A 160 -15.35 13.65 11.28
N ASN A 161 -16.64 13.99 11.13
CA ASN A 161 -17.17 14.78 10.01
C ASN A 161 -16.86 14.17 8.64
N ALA A 162 -16.68 12.84 8.60
CA ALA A 162 -16.53 12.07 7.38
C ALA A 162 -17.87 11.46 6.95
N ASP A 163 -18.06 11.36 5.64
CA ASP A 163 -19.23 10.78 5.00
C ASP A 163 -18.77 9.67 4.05
N THR A 164 -19.03 8.43 4.44
CA THR A 164 -18.70 7.25 3.64
C THR A 164 -19.51 7.15 2.35
N SER A 165 -20.66 7.83 2.25
CA SER A 165 -21.45 7.90 1.01
C SER A 165 -20.85 8.85 -0.03
N ALA A 166 -20.08 9.85 0.40
CA ALA A 166 -19.28 10.71 -0.46
C ALA A 166 -17.99 10.03 -0.96
N GLY A 167 -17.63 8.90 -0.37
CA GLY A 167 -16.52 8.03 -0.76
C GLY A 167 -15.96 7.28 0.45
N PHE A 168 -15.66 6.00 0.28
CA PHE A 168 -15.04 5.16 1.28
C PHE A 168 -13.98 4.26 0.64
N VAL A 169 -12.71 4.62 0.82
CA VAL A 169 -11.58 3.94 0.19
C VAL A 169 -10.72 3.23 1.24
N VAL A 170 -10.34 1.99 0.96
CA VAL A 170 -9.27 1.30 1.71
C VAL A 170 -8.02 1.23 0.84
N GLY A 171 -6.85 1.49 1.41
CA GLY A 171 -5.62 1.45 0.65
C GLY A 171 -4.40 1.13 1.48
N GLY A 172 -3.32 0.82 0.81
CA GLY A 172 -2.05 0.56 1.48
C GLY A 172 -0.90 0.32 0.52
N SER A 173 0.26 0.13 1.11
CA SER A 173 1.51 -0.17 0.41
C SER A 173 2.04 -1.55 0.79
N SER A 174 2.57 -2.32 -0.16
CA SER A 174 3.25 -3.60 0.11
C SER A 174 2.36 -4.59 0.89
N ALA A 175 2.77 -5.03 2.08
CA ALA A 175 1.95 -5.82 3.00
C ALA A 175 0.61 -5.15 3.35
N GLY A 176 0.57 -3.83 3.50
CA GLY A 176 -0.69 -3.10 3.71
C GLY A 176 -1.61 -3.14 2.48
N ALA A 177 -1.04 -3.19 1.27
CA ALA A 177 -1.81 -3.37 0.04
C ALA A 177 -2.35 -4.82 -0.09
N ASN A 178 -1.61 -5.83 0.38
CA ASN A 178 -2.14 -7.19 0.53
C ASN A 178 -3.39 -7.18 1.43
N ILE A 179 -3.28 -6.57 2.62
CA ILE A 179 -4.39 -6.49 3.57
C ILE A 179 -5.55 -5.68 2.99
N ALA A 180 -5.29 -4.56 2.31
CA ALA A 180 -6.34 -3.76 1.68
C ALA A 180 -7.15 -4.57 0.64
N ALA A 181 -6.48 -5.39 -0.17
CA ALA A 181 -7.15 -6.29 -1.11
C ALA A 181 -7.98 -7.37 -0.40
N VAL A 182 -7.46 -7.94 0.71
CA VAL A 182 -8.22 -8.85 1.58
C VAL A 182 -9.46 -8.18 2.14
N LEU A 183 -9.34 -6.95 2.66
CA LEU A 183 -10.47 -6.23 3.25
C LEU A 183 -11.52 -5.86 2.19
N ALA A 184 -11.12 -5.57 0.95
CA ALA A 184 -12.06 -5.32 -0.13
C ALA A 184 -12.93 -6.56 -0.43
N HIS A 185 -12.35 -7.77 -0.38
CA HIS A 185 -13.12 -9.01 -0.52
C HIS A 185 -13.99 -9.29 0.70
N ARG A 186 -13.48 -9.11 1.92
CA ARG A 186 -14.30 -9.27 3.13
C ARG A 186 -15.47 -8.29 3.17
N ALA A 187 -15.26 -7.03 2.77
CA ALA A 187 -16.35 -6.06 2.64
C ALA A 187 -17.43 -6.49 1.65
N ARG A 188 -17.04 -7.14 0.55
CA ARG A 188 -17.98 -7.70 -0.43
C ARG A 188 -18.72 -8.94 0.11
N ASP A 189 -18.01 -9.84 0.79
CA ASP A 189 -18.53 -11.17 1.15
C ASP A 189 -19.22 -11.21 2.52
N GLU A 190 -18.62 -10.58 3.53
CA GLU A 190 -19.14 -10.50 4.90
C GLU A 190 -20.07 -9.29 5.09
N GLY A 191 -19.92 -8.27 4.24
CA GLY A 191 -20.61 -7.00 4.37
C GLY A 191 -19.93 -6.04 5.35
N ILE A 192 -20.23 -4.75 5.18
CA ILE A 192 -19.81 -3.65 6.06
C ILE A 192 -20.92 -2.59 6.06
N SER A 193 -20.99 -1.77 7.10
CA SER A 193 -22.07 -0.77 7.27
C SER A 193 -22.19 0.21 6.10
N SER A 194 -21.09 0.51 5.43
CA SER A 194 -21.04 1.32 4.21
C SER A 194 -20.15 0.64 3.17
N PRO A 195 -20.61 0.43 1.92
CA PRO A 195 -19.81 -0.24 0.91
C PRO A 195 -18.55 0.57 0.58
N LEU A 196 -17.45 -0.14 0.30
CA LEU A 196 -16.25 0.50 -0.22
C LEU A 196 -16.52 1.05 -1.63
N THR A 197 -16.09 2.27 -1.89
CA THR A 197 -16.22 2.94 -3.20
C THR A 197 -14.91 2.89 -3.99
N GLY A 198 -13.80 2.46 -3.37
CA GLY A 198 -12.51 2.33 -4.02
C GLY A 198 -11.54 1.47 -3.20
N GLN A 199 -10.52 0.92 -3.88
CA GLN A 199 -9.36 0.36 -3.21
C GLN A 199 -8.05 0.82 -3.87
N TYR A 200 -7.02 1.10 -3.07
CA TYR A 200 -5.70 1.53 -3.53
C TYR A 200 -4.63 0.53 -3.15
N LEU A 201 -3.97 -0.05 -4.15
CA LEU A 201 -3.00 -1.13 -4.00
C LEU A 201 -1.63 -0.70 -4.56
N ALA A 202 -0.75 -0.18 -3.70
CA ALA A 202 0.62 0.11 -4.10
C ALA A 202 1.53 -1.10 -3.86
N ILE A 203 2.25 -1.52 -4.90
CA ILE A 203 3.25 -2.60 -4.91
C ILE A 203 2.80 -3.85 -4.12
N PRO A 204 1.59 -4.37 -4.37
CA PRO A 204 0.98 -5.35 -3.49
C PRO A 204 1.61 -6.74 -3.63
N LEU A 205 1.67 -7.48 -2.52
CA LEU A 205 1.78 -8.93 -2.52
C LEU A 205 0.38 -9.52 -2.67
N LEU A 206 0.09 -10.31 -3.70
CA LEU A 206 -1.28 -10.79 -3.99
C LEU A 206 -1.36 -12.29 -4.21
N CYS A 207 -0.29 -12.90 -4.70
CA CYS A 207 -0.27 -14.33 -5.01
C CYS A 207 1.03 -14.95 -4.50
N PRO A 208 0.96 -15.92 -3.57
CA PRO A 208 2.17 -16.60 -3.10
C PRO A 208 2.93 -17.31 -4.22
N GLU A 209 4.23 -17.51 -4.01
CA GLU A 209 5.07 -18.27 -4.93
C GLU A 209 4.50 -19.68 -5.15
N GLY A 210 4.44 -20.11 -6.41
CA GLY A 210 3.85 -21.40 -6.81
C GLY A 210 2.31 -21.44 -6.85
N LYS A 211 1.61 -20.37 -6.45
CA LYS A 211 0.14 -20.31 -6.43
C LYS A 211 -0.49 -19.59 -7.62
N MET A 212 0.31 -19.01 -8.52
CA MET A 212 -0.17 -18.34 -9.73
C MET A 212 -0.93 -19.32 -10.65
N PRO A 213 -2.19 -19.05 -11.04
CA PRO A 213 -2.94 -19.90 -11.96
C PRO A 213 -2.21 -20.15 -13.28
N GLU A 214 -2.34 -21.38 -13.79
CA GLU A 214 -1.56 -21.88 -14.93
C GLU A 214 -1.62 -20.97 -16.16
N LYS A 215 -2.80 -20.44 -16.48
CA LYS A 215 -3.02 -19.53 -17.61
C LYS A 215 -2.21 -18.23 -17.55
N HIS A 216 -1.75 -17.82 -16.38
CA HIS A 216 -1.00 -16.58 -16.16
C HIS A 216 0.48 -16.81 -15.85
N ARG A 217 0.90 -18.05 -15.54
CA ARG A 217 2.31 -18.40 -15.24
C ARG A 217 3.32 -17.91 -16.28
N PRO A 218 3.05 -17.91 -17.60
CA PRO A 218 4.00 -17.38 -18.58
C PRO A 218 4.35 -15.90 -18.41
N LEU A 219 3.51 -15.13 -17.69
CA LEU A 219 3.74 -13.72 -17.39
C LEU A 219 4.32 -13.49 -15.98
N TRP A 220 4.52 -14.56 -15.19
CA TRP A 220 5.04 -14.49 -13.83
C TRP A 220 6.57 -14.69 -13.82
N LEU A 221 7.30 -13.62 -14.04
CA LEU A 221 8.74 -13.62 -14.28
C LEU A 221 9.50 -12.86 -13.18
N ALA A 222 8.87 -11.84 -12.58
CA ALA A 222 9.46 -10.86 -11.67
C ALA A 222 10.12 -11.50 -10.44
N ARG A 223 9.51 -12.53 -9.84
CA ARG A 223 10.09 -13.24 -8.68
C ARG A 223 11.50 -13.79 -8.98
N THR A 224 11.70 -14.32 -10.18
CA THR A 224 13.02 -14.82 -10.62
C THR A 224 13.88 -13.69 -11.16
N GLN A 225 13.33 -12.81 -12.00
CA GLN A 225 14.05 -11.72 -12.64
C GLN A 225 14.64 -10.72 -11.63
N ASN A 226 13.87 -10.37 -10.60
CA ASN A 226 14.17 -9.35 -9.60
C ASN A 226 14.56 -9.96 -8.24
N HIS A 227 15.08 -11.19 -8.21
CA HIS A 227 15.42 -11.88 -6.95
C HIS A 227 16.51 -11.17 -6.13
N ASN A 228 17.33 -10.32 -6.76
CA ASN A 228 18.34 -9.48 -6.11
C ASN A 228 17.95 -7.98 -6.14
N ALA A 229 16.65 -7.65 -6.17
CA ALA A 229 16.20 -6.27 -6.19
C ALA A 229 16.77 -5.46 -5.01
N PRO A 230 17.09 -4.16 -5.19
CA PRO A 230 17.75 -3.34 -4.18
C PRO A 230 17.03 -3.22 -2.82
N VAL A 231 15.70 -3.27 -2.79
CA VAL A 231 14.90 -3.00 -1.58
C VAL A 231 14.38 -4.26 -0.92
N ILE A 232 13.71 -5.12 -1.68
CA ILE A 232 13.20 -6.42 -1.19
C ILE A 232 13.72 -7.55 -2.09
N PRO A 233 14.98 -7.97 -1.95
CA PRO A 233 15.45 -9.18 -2.60
C PRO A 233 14.66 -10.40 -2.10
N LYS A 234 14.78 -11.55 -2.78
CA LYS A 234 14.16 -12.81 -2.38
C LYS A 234 14.48 -13.16 -0.93
N ALA A 235 15.72 -12.96 -0.49
CA ALA A 235 16.13 -13.21 0.89
C ALA A 235 15.31 -12.39 1.91
N ALA A 236 15.02 -11.12 1.62
CA ALA A 236 14.17 -10.29 2.48
C ALA A 236 12.72 -10.78 2.50
N LEU A 237 12.18 -11.18 1.34
CA LEU A 237 10.84 -11.76 1.25
C LEU A 237 10.74 -13.06 2.06
N ASP A 238 11.72 -13.96 1.93
CA ASP A 238 11.78 -15.22 2.68
C ASP A 238 11.84 -14.96 4.19
N MET A 239 12.64 -13.97 4.62
CA MET A 239 12.73 -13.53 6.01
C MET A 239 11.37 -13.05 6.54
N PHE A 240 10.69 -12.15 5.82
CA PHE A 240 9.36 -11.66 6.22
C PHE A 240 8.33 -12.79 6.29
N MET A 241 8.31 -13.69 5.31
CA MET A 241 7.36 -14.81 5.30
C MET A 241 7.68 -15.83 6.40
N GLY A 242 8.96 -16.05 6.73
CA GLY A 242 9.39 -16.90 7.83
C GLY A 242 8.94 -16.38 9.20
N ALA A 243 8.96 -15.06 9.39
CA ALA A 243 8.47 -14.41 10.61
C ALA A 243 6.93 -14.32 10.65
N TYR A 244 6.29 -13.93 9.53
CA TYR A 244 4.84 -13.76 9.47
C TYR A 244 4.06 -15.08 9.47
N GLN A 245 4.68 -16.15 8.97
CA GLN A 245 4.10 -17.50 8.91
C GLN A 245 2.69 -17.54 8.29
N PRO A 246 2.45 -16.93 7.11
CA PRO A 246 1.13 -16.97 6.49
C PRO A 246 0.74 -18.39 6.09
N ASN A 247 -0.56 -18.70 6.17
CA ASN A 247 -1.09 -19.83 5.46
C ASN A 247 -1.17 -19.48 3.95
N PHE A 248 -0.22 -19.99 3.16
CA PHE A 248 -0.16 -19.74 1.71
C PHE A 248 -1.34 -20.32 0.92
N ASP A 249 -2.16 -21.17 1.53
CA ASP A 249 -3.39 -21.71 0.97
C ASP A 249 -4.65 -20.98 1.46
N ASP A 250 -4.52 -20.01 2.37
CA ASP A 250 -5.65 -19.16 2.77
C ASP A 250 -5.90 -18.08 1.71
N THR A 251 -6.80 -18.40 0.78
CA THR A 251 -7.22 -17.54 -0.33
C THR A 251 -8.22 -16.45 0.07
N VAL A 252 -8.59 -16.35 1.34
CA VAL A 252 -9.52 -15.34 1.85
C VAL A 252 -8.76 -14.26 2.61
N ASN A 253 -7.70 -14.63 3.33
CA ASN A 253 -7.01 -13.75 4.27
C ASN A 253 -5.57 -13.42 3.89
N PHE A 254 -5.02 -14.02 2.84
CA PHE A 254 -3.66 -13.76 2.39
C PHE A 254 -3.46 -13.91 0.88
N ALA A 255 -3.73 -15.11 0.34
CA ALA A 255 -3.50 -15.46 -1.07
C ALA A 255 -4.65 -14.99 -1.99
N ILE A 256 -4.96 -13.70 -1.91
CA ILE A 256 -6.22 -13.12 -2.39
C ILE A 256 -6.44 -13.26 -3.90
N PHE A 257 -5.37 -13.44 -4.68
CA PHE A 257 -5.46 -13.69 -6.12
C PHE A 257 -6.35 -14.89 -6.46
N ASN A 258 -6.39 -15.91 -5.59
CA ASN A 258 -7.15 -17.14 -5.83
C ASN A 258 -8.46 -17.20 -5.03
N HIS A 259 -9.06 -16.04 -4.72
CA HIS A 259 -10.28 -15.97 -3.91
C HIS A 259 -11.40 -16.89 -4.46
N PRO A 260 -12.06 -17.72 -3.62
CA PRO A 260 -12.96 -18.80 -4.08
C PRO A 260 -14.20 -18.29 -4.82
N HIS A 261 -14.68 -17.09 -4.50
CA HIS A 261 -15.82 -16.45 -5.17
C HIS A 261 -15.40 -15.57 -6.37
N GLY A 262 -14.13 -15.63 -6.78
CA GLY A 262 -13.58 -14.75 -7.79
C GLY A 262 -13.52 -13.28 -7.34
N HIS A 263 -13.45 -12.37 -8.31
CA HIS A 263 -13.20 -10.95 -8.08
C HIS A 263 -14.34 -10.02 -8.53
N GLY A 264 -15.50 -10.57 -8.89
CA GLY A 264 -16.67 -9.77 -9.26
C GLY A 264 -17.12 -8.86 -8.11
N ASN A 265 -17.76 -7.74 -8.44
CA ASN A 265 -18.33 -6.78 -7.49
C ASN A 265 -17.34 -6.18 -6.47
N LEU A 266 -16.03 -6.20 -6.75
CA LEU A 266 -15.06 -5.41 -5.98
C LEU A 266 -15.12 -3.93 -6.39
N PRO A 267 -14.70 -3.00 -5.50
CA PRO A 267 -14.69 -1.58 -5.83
C PRO A 267 -13.64 -1.25 -6.92
N PRO A 268 -13.79 -0.11 -7.62
CA PRO A 268 -12.76 0.43 -8.50
C PRO A 268 -11.38 0.39 -7.85
N THR A 269 -10.37 -0.03 -8.61
CA THR A 269 -9.05 -0.32 -8.05
C THR A 269 -7.96 0.53 -8.71
N PHE A 270 -7.20 1.24 -7.90
CA PHE A 270 -6.02 1.98 -8.34
C PHE A 270 -4.74 1.25 -7.91
N PHE A 271 -3.82 1.04 -8.87
CA PHE A 271 -2.54 0.36 -8.66
C PHE A 271 -1.35 1.31 -8.89
N GLN A 272 -0.32 1.15 -8.06
CA GLN A 272 1.03 1.61 -8.35
C GLN A 272 1.97 0.41 -8.36
N VAL A 273 2.78 0.29 -9.41
CA VAL A 273 3.62 -0.89 -9.66
C VAL A 273 5.03 -0.46 -9.99
N ASP A 274 6.01 -1.02 -9.28
CA ASP A 274 7.43 -0.80 -9.53
C ASP A 274 7.98 -1.89 -10.45
N GLY A 275 8.79 -1.50 -11.45
CA GLY A 275 9.23 -2.40 -12.53
C GLY A 275 10.36 -3.36 -12.14
N MET A 276 11.25 -2.93 -11.24
CA MET A 276 12.36 -3.71 -10.68
C MET A 276 11.98 -4.28 -9.30
N ASP A 277 10.72 -4.70 -9.16
CA ASP A 277 10.14 -5.28 -7.95
C ASP A 277 9.83 -6.78 -8.19
N PRO A 278 10.22 -7.72 -7.29
CA PRO A 278 9.81 -9.11 -7.41
C PRO A 278 8.30 -9.34 -7.36
N LEU A 279 7.52 -8.40 -6.83
CA LEU A 279 6.05 -8.44 -6.74
C LEU A 279 5.34 -7.79 -7.95
N ARG A 280 6.09 -7.28 -8.95
CA ARG A 280 5.56 -6.56 -10.11
C ARG A 280 4.45 -7.32 -10.83
N ASP A 281 4.72 -8.58 -11.17
CA ASP A 281 3.84 -9.32 -12.09
C ASP A 281 2.52 -9.71 -11.41
N GLU A 282 2.50 -9.89 -10.08
CA GLU A 282 1.26 -10.17 -9.36
C GLU A 282 0.26 -9.04 -9.51
N ALA A 283 0.72 -7.79 -9.38
CA ALA A 283 -0.12 -6.61 -9.55
C ALA A 283 -0.59 -6.42 -11.00
N ILE A 284 0.30 -6.55 -11.98
CA ILE A 284 -0.05 -6.39 -13.41
C ILE A 284 -1.05 -7.45 -13.86
N ILE A 285 -0.83 -8.71 -13.48
CA ILE A 285 -1.73 -9.81 -13.84
C ILE A 285 -3.07 -9.63 -13.11
N TYR A 286 -3.04 -9.26 -11.82
CA TYR A 286 -4.27 -9.08 -11.05
C TYR A 286 -5.12 -7.94 -11.60
N GLU A 287 -4.52 -6.78 -11.93
CA GLU A 287 -5.19 -5.69 -12.64
C GLU A 287 -5.90 -6.18 -13.90
N ARG A 288 -5.19 -6.96 -14.72
CA ARG A 288 -5.76 -7.53 -15.95
C ARG A 288 -6.96 -8.42 -15.64
N VAL A 289 -6.85 -9.30 -14.65
CA VAL A 289 -7.96 -10.17 -14.24
C VAL A 289 -9.17 -9.33 -13.84
N LEU A 290 -8.98 -8.32 -12.99
CA LEU A 290 -10.07 -7.41 -12.58
C LEU A 290 -10.73 -6.73 -13.78
N ARG A 291 -9.94 -6.19 -14.70
CA ARG A 291 -10.42 -5.40 -15.85
C ARG A 291 -11.04 -6.26 -16.95
N GLU A 292 -10.36 -7.32 -17.37
CA GLU A 292 -10.72 -8.11 -18.55
C GLU A 292 -11.67 -9.25 -18.23
N GLU A 293 -11.49 -9.93 -17.08
CA GLU A 293 -12.30 -11.09 -16.73
C GLU A 293 -13.56 -10.71 -15.92
N TYR A 294 -13.49 -9.64 -15.13
CA TYR A 294 -14.60 -9.19 -14.28
C TYR A 294 -15.19 -7.83 -14.68
N GLY A 295 -14.62 -7.15 -15.68
CA GLY A 295 -15.13 -5.86 -16.17
C GLY A 295 -15.04 -4.72 -15.17
N LEU A 296 -14.17 -4.82 -14.16
CA LEU A 296 -14.03 -3.79 -13.14
C LEU A 296 -13.24 -2.59 -13.64
N LYS A 297 -13.54 -1.42 -13.07
CA LYS A 297 -12.79 -0.20 -13.33
C LYS A 297 -11.43 -0.27 -12.64
N THR A 298 -10.37 -0.15 -13.41
CA THR A 298 -9.00 -0.11 -12.89
C THR A 298 -8.25 1.10 -13.42
N LYS A 299 -7.29 1.58 -12.63
CA LYS A 299 -6.25 2.53 -13.05
C LYS A 299 -4.92 1.99 -12.55
N MET A 300 -3.88 2.01 -13.37
CA MET A 300 -2.56 1.52 -12.98
C MET A 300 -1.47 2.45 -13.51
N ASN A 301 -0.54 2.79 -12.61
CA ASN A 301 0.69 3.48 -12.96
C ASN A 301 1.87 2.53 -12.71
N VAL A 302 2.70 2.36 -13.74
CA VAL A 302 3.90 1.51 -13.70
C VAL A 302 5.13 2.40 -13.73
N TYR A 303 6.12 2.10 -12.89
CA TYR A 303 7.38 2.82 -12.76
C TYR A 303 8.55 1.92 -13.20
N PRO A 304 8.92 1.92 -14.49
CA PRO A 304 10.00 1.06 -15.00
C PRO A 304 11.33 1.34 -14.29
N GLY A 305 12.10 0.28 -14.04
CA GLY A 305 13.46 0.37 -13.52
C GLY A 305 13.59 0.76 -12.05
N LEU A 306 12.47 0.98 -11.36
CA LEU A 306 12.45 1.36 -9.96
C LEU A 306 12.12 0.15 -9.07
N PRO A 307 12.73 0.05 -7.88
CA PRO A 307 12.49 -1.04 -6.94
C PRO A 307 11.26 -0.75 -6.08
N HIS A 308 10.78 -1.80 -5.42
CA HIS A 308 9.68 -1.75 -4.47
C HIS A 308 9.73 -0.54 -3.53
N GLY A 309 8.71 0.32 -3.57
CA GLY A 309 8.55 1.44 -2.65
C GLY A 309 9.48 2.60 -2.95
N HIS A 310 9.92 2.76 -4.20
CA HIS A 310 10.95 3.73 -4.60
C HIS A 310 10.68 5.15 -4.11
N TRP A 311 9.43 5.59 -4.03
CA TRP A 311 9.06 6.93 -3.57
C TRP A 311 9.41 7.19 -2.10
N SER A 312 9.51 6.12 -1.31
CA SER A 312 9.87 6.15 0.10
C SER A 312 11.35 5.91 0.32
N PHE A 313 11.96 4.98 -0.42
CA PHE A 313 13.37 4.61 -0.26
C PHE A 313 14.35 5.53 -1.02
N PHE A 314 13.92 6.07 -2.15
CA PHE A 314 14.71 6.97 -3.00
C PHE A 314 13.93 8.27 -3.27
N PRO A 315 13.58 9.03 -2.23
CA PRO A 315 12.59 10.11 -2.30
C PRO A 315 13.00 11.30 -3.18
N THR A 316 14.29 11.43 -3.47
CA THR A 316 14.89 12.50 -4.26
C THR A 316 14.84 12.27 -5.77
N LEU A 317 14.50 11.05 -6.23
CA LEU A 317 14.35 10.77 -7.65
C LEU A 317 13.18 11.58 -8.23
N LYS A 318 13.30 11.97 -9.50
CA LYS A 318 12.18 12.61 -10.23
C LYS A 318 10.98 11.68 -10.32
N ALA A 319 11.23 10.39 -10.52
CA ALA A 319 10.19 9.38 -10.56
C ALA A 319 9.47 9.22 -9.21
N SER A 320 10.17 9.40 -8.08
CA SER A 320 9.57 9.41 -6.74
C SER A 320 8.61 10.59 -6.54
N ALA A 321 8.98 11.78 -7.02
CA ALA A 321 8.08 12.93 -7.01
C ALA A 321 6.85 12.69 -7.89
N LYS A 322 7.05 12.14 -9.10
CA LYS A 322 5.96 11.74 -9.99
C LYS A 322 5.04 10.70 -9.34
N ALA A 323 5.58 9.68 -8.67
CA ALA A 323 4.78 8.65 -8.01
C ALA A 323 3.87 9.23 -6.91
N ARG A 324 4.32 10.25 -6.18
CA ARG A 324 3.48 10.96 -5.18
C ARG A 324 2.36 11.78 -5.84
N ILE A 325 2.62 12.41 -6.99
CA ILE A 325 1.59 13.12 -7.77
C ILE A 325 0.57 12.11 -8.31
N ASP A 326 1.05 11.04 -8.93
CA ASP A 326 0.24 9.95 -9.46
C ASP A 326 -0.63 9.29 -8.38
N GLN A 327 -0.13 9.19 -7.15
CA GLN A 327 -0.89 8.69 -5.99
C GLN A 327 -2.10 9.60 -5.70
N LEU A 328 -1.92 10.92 -5.71
CA LEU A 328 -3.02 11.88 -5.54
C LEU A 328 -4.01 11.83 -6.70
N GLU A 329 -3.54 11.74 -7.94
CA GLU A 329 -4.39 11.61 -9.13
C GLU A 329 -5.17 10.28 -9.16
N GLY A 330 -4.58 9.21 -8.65
CA GLY A 330 -5.25 7.91 -8.50
C GLY A 330 -6.33 7.95 -7.42
N MET A 331 -6.05 8.57 -6.27
CA MET A 331 -7.03 8.76 -5.21
C MET A 331 -8.17 9.70 -5.63
N SER A 332 -7.83 10.79 -6.33
CA SER A 332 -8.78 11.68 -7.02
C SER A 332 -9.72 10.90 -7.94
N TRP A 333 -9.18 9.99 -8.75
CA TRP A 333 -9.97 9.16 -9.66
C TRP A 333 -10.92 8.22 -8.91
N LEU A 334 -10.46 7.57 -7.83
CA LEU A 334 -11.30 6.72 -6.99
C LEU A 334 -12.47 7.50 -6.35
N LEU A 335 -12.22 8.75 -5.95
CA LEU A 335 -13.21 9.60 -5.27
C LEU A 335 -14.04 10.47 -6.22
N GLY A 336 -13.71 10.52 -7.51
CA GLY A 336 -14.35 11.43 -8.48
C GLY A 336 -14.18 12.91 -8.12
N ARG A 337 -13.04 13.28 -7.52
CA ARG A 337 -12.73 14.65 -7.05
C ARG A 337 -11.56 15.26 -7.80
N THR A 338 -11.55 16.58 -7.99
CA THR A 338 -10.40 17.30 -8.56
C THR A 338 -9.41 17.65 -7.44
N PRO A 339 -8.13 17.29 -7.55
CA PRO A 339 -7.13 17.64 -6.55
C PRO A 339 -6.72 19.12 -6.65
N ASP A 340 -6.56 19.77 -5.50
CA ASP A 340 -5.92 21.08 -5.38
C ASP A 340 -4.43 20.93 -5.04
N PHE A 341 -3.61 20.84 -6.08
CA PHE A 341 -2.16 20.68 -5.92
C PHE A 341 -1.46 21.90 -5.32
N SER A 342 -2.09 23.09 -5.31
CA SER A 342 -1.48 24.29 -4.73
C SER A 342 -1.32 24.20 -3.21
N LYS A 343 -2.07 23.29 -2.56
CA LYS A 343 -2.04 23.04 -1.12
C LYS A 343 -1.04 21.97 -0.70
N VAL A 344 -0.39 21.29 -1.65
CA VAL A 344 0.54 20.18 -1.35
C VAL A 344 1.98 20.59 -1.63
N GLY A 345 2.83 20.52 -0.60
CA GLY A 345 4.27 20.64 -0.76
C GLY A 345 4.89 19.31 -1.18
N PHE A 346 5.28 19.15 -2.44
CA PHE A 346 6.03 17.98 -2.92
C PHE A 346 7.53 18.04 -2.59
N GLY A 347 7.89 18.70 -1.48
CA GLY A 347 9.27 18.90 -1.05
C GLY A 347 10.02 17.58 -0.78
N PRO A 348 11.33 17.68 -0.49
CA PRO A 348 12.17 16.50 -0.26
C PRO A 348 11.62 15.67 0.91
N VAL A 349 11.39 14.38 0.65
CA VAL A 349 10.99 13.39 1.65
C VAL A 349 12.24 12.68 2.17
N ALA A 350 12.22 12.20 3.41
CA ALA A 350 13.30 11.36 3.91
C ALA A 350 13.24 9.96 3.31
N ALA A 351 14.42 9.34 3.14
CA ALA A 351 14.49 7.93 2.78
C ALA A 351 14.11 7.05 3.99
N THR A 352 13.42 5.94 3.74
CA THR A 352 13.07 4.92 4.75
C THR A 352 14.05 3.73 4.82
N LEU A 353 15.14 3.73 4.02
CA LEU A 353 16.27 2.77 4.06
C LEU A 353 17.61 3.42 4.40
#